data_AF-A0A352CE96-F1
#
_entry.id   AF-A0A352CE96-F1
#
_cell.length_a   1.000
_cell.length_b   1.000
_cell.length_c   1.000
_cell.angle_alpha   90.00
_cell.angle_beta   90.00
_cell.angle_gamma   90.00
#
_symmetry.space_group_name_H-M   'P 1'
#
loop_
_entity.id
_entity.type
_entity.pdbx_description
1 polymer ?
#
loop_
_entity_poly.entity_id
_entity_poly.type
_entity_poly.pdbx_seq_one_letter_code
_entity_poly.pdbx_strand_id
1 'polypeptide(L)'
;MPTWLIAFLDGAKRLPWWRIFGFTAAGGVVIALAGAAAIYVIGTRDLPDHKALTEYAPPTTSRVHAGDGGLIAEFAREHRLFVPIESIPEPVVNAFLSAEDKNFFEHSGVDFMGFVRANITNIGRVLAGRRPHGASTITQQVARLMLLAKEDTVSRKLREMFLSFRIERSLGKDRILEIYLNQIWLGRRSYGVAAAALNYFNKPLADLTQAEAAYLAALPKGPDNYHPERRKAAAIDRRNWVLERMVVNNFITADERAEFAAEDLVTVNRFAGPEFNAASYFVEEVRRAAIDELGEDAVYNGGLSIRSTIDTKTQIAARAALRKGLEAYDRRRSWRGPKTRIELGEGWDKRLAAVELDPDIAPWVAVVVTEIGAKSAKIGFADGQIAELAADDVAWAKRLKREDIDKAQGLQPGDVVYVN
;
A
#
# COMPACT_ATOMS: atom_id res chain seq x y z
N MET A 1 -23.20 63.85 -43.37
CA MET A 1 -23.09 63.27 -42.01
C MET A 1 -23.56 64.31 -40.99
N PRO A 2 -24.28 63.92 -39.93
CA PRO A 2 -24.68 64.86 -38.88
C PRO A 2 -23.45 65.44 -38.15
N THR A 3 -23.46 66.73 -37.87
CA THR A 3 -22.36 67.46 -37.19
C THR A 3 -22.02 66.92 -35.81
N TRP A 4 -22.98 66.31 -35.09
CA TRP A 4 -22.74 65.63 -33.82
C TRP A 4 -21.91 64.34 -33.98
N LEU A 5 -22.02 63.66 -35.13
CA LEU A 5 -21.27 62.44 -35.43
C LEU A 5 -19.80 62.76 -35.74
N ILE A 6 -19.55 63.90 -36.39
CA ILE A 6 -18.19 64.40 -36.68
C ILE A 6 -17.51 64.86 -35.37
N ALA A 7 -18.21 65.56 -34.49
CA ALA A 7 -17.68 65.99 -33.18
C ALA A 7 -17.36 64.80 -32.25
N PHE A 8 -18.17 63.74 -32.27
CA PHE A 8 -17.91 62.50 -31.53
C PHE A 8 -16.64 61.78 -32.05
N LEU A 9 -16.47 61.72 -33.38
CA LEU A 9 -15.30 61.11 -34.02
C LEU A 9 -14.01 61.94 -33.85
N ASP A 10 -14.10 63.26 -33.74
CA ASP A 10 -12.95 64.16 -33.50
C ASP A 10 -12.53 64.22 -32.01
N GLY A 11 -13.49 64.08 -31.09
CA GLY A 11 -13.21 63.96 -29.65
C GLY A 11 -12.45 62.67 -29.30
N ALA A 12 -12.74 61.57 -30.01
CA ALA A 12 -12.02 60.31 -29.86
C ALA A 12 -10.56 60.38 -30.37
N LYS A 13 -10.26 61.23 -31.36
CA LYS A 13 -8.89 61.48 -31.86
C LYS A 13 -8.03 62.34 -30.93
N ARG A 14 -8.61 62.95 -29.89
CA ARG A 14 -7.92 63.79 -28.90
C ARG A 14 -7.85 63.17 -27.50
N LEU A 15 -8.21 61.89 -27.34
CA LEU A 15 -7.90 61.21 -26.08
C LEU A 15 -6.40 60.93 -26.06
N PRO A 16 -5.63 61.56 -25.16
CA PRO A 16 -4.20 61.34 -25.14
C PRO A 16 -3.94 59.89 -24.74
N TRP A 17 -2.98 59.25 -25.41
CA TRP A 17 -2.65 57.83 -25.28
C TRP A 17 -2.47 57.36 -23.82
N TRP A 18 -2.04 58.24 -22.92
CA TRP A 18 -1.93 57.96 -21.48
C TRP A 18 -3.27 57.76 -20.76
N ARG A 19 -4.38 58.36 -21.24
CA ARG A 19 -5.73 58.10 -20.71
C ARG A 19 -6.27 56.77 -21.20
N ILE A 20 -6.02 56.41 -22.46
CA ILE A 20 -6.39 55.08 -22.99
C ILE A 20 -5.60 53.99 -22.26
N PHE A 21 -4.29 54.19 -22.07
CA PHE A 21 -3.44 53.31 -21.26
C PHE A 21 -3.89 53.27 -19.78
N GLY A 22 -4.29 54.40 -19.22
CA GLY A 22 -4.84 54.47 -17.86
C GLY A 22 -6.15 53.68 -17.70
N PHE A 23 -7.06 53.77 -18.68
CA PHE A 23 -8.32 53.01 -18.67
C PHE A 23 -8.10 51.51 -18.92
N THR A 24 -7.16 51.11 -19.77
CA THR A 24 -6.84 49.69 -19.98
C THR A 24 -6.10 49.10 -18.79
N ALA A 25 -5.18 49.84 -18.17
CA ALA A 25 -4.51 49.42 -16.94
C ALA A 25 -5.50 49.32 -15.77
N ALA A 26 -6.38 50.31 -15.58
CA ALA A 26 -7.43 50.27 -14.58
C ALA A 26 -8.43 49.13 -14.82
N GLY A 27 -8.85 48.91 -16.07
CA GLY A 27 -9.68 47.76 -16.45
C GLY A 27 -9.00 46.42 -16.16
N GLY A 28 -7.70 46.30 -16.44
CA GLY A 28 -6.90 45.12 -16.10
C GLY A 28 -6.83 44.87 -14.59
N VAL A 29 -6.66 45.91 -13.78
CA VAL A 29 -6.68 45.81 -12.31
C VAL A 29 -8.05 45.36 -11.80
N VAL A 30 -9.15 45.91 -12.33
CA VAL A 30 -10.50 45.50 -11.93
C VAL A 30 -10.76 44.04 -12.29
N ILE A 31 -10.35 43.58 -13.47
CA ILE A 31 -10.47 42.17 -13.88
C ILE A 31 -9.62 41.27 -12.96
N ALA A 32 -8.40 41.69 -12.63
CA ALA A 32 -7.53 40.94 -11.72
C ALA A 32 -8.13 40.84 -10.31
N LEU A 33 -8.68 41.93 -9.78
CA LEU A 33 -9.35 41.95 -8.47
C LEU A 33 -10.63 41.12 -8.47
N ALA A 34 -11.46 41.21 -9.52
CA ALA A 34 -12.65 40.38 -9.67
C ALA A 34 -12.29 38.89 -9.77
N GLY A 35 -11.23 38.56 -10.52
CA GLY A 35 -10.69 37.22 -10.60
C GLY A 35 -10.18 36.70 -9.25
N ALA A 36 -9.41 37.52 -8.51
CA ALA A 36 -8.94 37.18 -7.17
C ALA A 36 -10.09 36.98 -6.18
N ALA A 37 -11.12 37.85 -6.23
CA ALA A 37 -12.33 37.71 -5.42
C ALA A 37 -13.09 36.43 -5.77
N ALA A 38 -13.23 36.09 -7.05
CA ALA A 38 -13.87 34.85 -7.49
C ALA A 38 -13.09 33.61 -6.99
N ILE A 39 -11.76 33.61 -7.12
CA ILE A 39 -10.88 32.53 -6.59
C ILE A 39 -11.03 32.40 -5.08
N TYR A 40 -11.02 33.52 -4.35
CA TYR A 40 -11.21 33.54 -2.90
C TYR A 40 -12.57 32.95 -2.51
N VAL A 41 -13.66 33.40 -3.15
CA VAL A 41 -15.01 32.89 -2.87
C VAL A 41 -15.11 31.40 -3.20
N ILE A 42 -14.65 30.96 -4.37
CA ILE A 42 -14.71 29.54 -4.79
C ILE A 42 -13.89 28.64 -3.83
N GLY A 43 -12.72 29.12 -3.43
CA GLY A 43 -11.78 28.38 -2.60
C GLY A 43 -12.13 28.37 -1.10
N THR A 44 -12.92 29.34 -0.62
CA THR A 44 -13.28 29.44 0.81
C THR A 44 -14.73 29.07 1.12
N ARG A 45 -15.60 29.07 0.11
CA ARG A 45 -17.00 28.71 0.24
C ARG A 45 -17.16 27.24 0.63
N ASP A 46 -17.94 26.99 1.67
CA ASP A 46 -18.28 25.67 2.19
C ASP A 46 -17.04 24.83 2.55
N LEU A 47 -15.93 25.48 2.96
CA LEU A 47 -14.75 24.77 3.43
C LEU A 47 -15.08 23.98 4.71
N PRO A 48 -14.77 22.68 4.77
CA PRO A 48 -14.95 21.87 5.96
C PRO A 48 -14.29 22.49 7.20
N ASP A 49 -14.88 22.23 8.36
CA ASP A 49 -14.25 22.61 9.62
C ASP A 49 -13.02 21.73 9.91
N HIS A 50 -12.04 22.32 10.57
CA HIS A 50 -10.77 21.72 10.92
C HIS A 50 -10.78 21.03 12.29
N LYS A 51 -11.90 21.10 13.04
CA LYS A 51 -12.06 20.45 14.35
C LYS A 51 -11.75 18.95 14.35
N ALA A 52 -12.06 18.27 13.25
CA ALA A 52 -11.74 16.85 13.07
C ALA A 52 -10.22 16.55 13.17
N LEU A 53 -9.36 17.54 12.94
CA LEU A 53 -7.91 17.42 13.09
C LEU A 53 -7.45 17.70 14.52
N THR A 54 -8.15 18.58 15.24
CA THR A 54 -7.90 18.84 16.66
C THR A 54 -8.21 17.59 17.49
N GLU A 55 -9.38 17.00 17.26
CA GLU A 55 -9.87 15.78 17.93
C GLU A 55 -9.44 14.49 17.21
N TYR A 56 -8.35 14.53 16.45
CA TYR A 56 -7.90 13.38 15.66
C TYR A 56 -7.68 12.14 16.52
N ALA A 57 -8.60 11.18 16.39
CA ALA A 57 -8.62 9.87 17.01
C ALA A 57 -8.97 8.86 15.91
N PRO A 58 -7.98 8.41 15.12
CA PRO A 58 -8.25 7.60 13.96
C PRO A 58 -8.64 6.16 14.37
N PRO A 59 -9.44 5.45 13.55
CA PRO A 59 -9.63 4.02 13.71
C PRO A 59 -8.29 3.30 13.83
N THR A 60 -8.18 2.39 14.80
CA THR A 60 -6.95 1.63 15.07
C THR A 60 -7.21 0.13 14.93
N THR A 61 -6.17 -0.60 14.55
CA THR A 61 -6.25 -2.05 14.33
C THR A 61 -6.43 -2.81 15.64
N SER A 62 -7.46 -3.66 15.71
CA SER A 62 -7.60 -4.63 16.78
C SER A 62 -6.65 -5.80 16.58
N ARG A 63 -5.99 -6.25 17.65
CA ARG A 63 -4.98 -7.32 17.63
C ARG A 63 -5.47 -8.54 18.40
N VAL A 64 -5.33 -9.71 17.80
CA VAL A 64 -5.72 -10.99 18.39
C VAL A 64 -4.49 -11.79 18.75
N HIS A 65 -4.39 -12.18 20.02
CA HIS A 65 -3.30 -12.98 20.55
C HIS A 65 -3.76 -14.39 20.91
N ALA A 66 -2.87 -15.36 20.73
CA ALA A 66 -3.02 -16.71 21.23
C ALA A 66 -2.91 -16.74 22.77
N GLY A 67 -3.16 -17.91 23.35
CA GLY A 67 -3.07 -18.13 24.80
C GLY A 67 -1.67 -17.84 25.36
N ASP A 68 -0.63 -18.06 24.58
CA ASP A 68 0.78 -17.78 24.88
C ASP A 68 1.20 -16.32 24.64
N GLY A 69 0.28 -15.49 24.13
CA GLY A 69 0.53 -14.08 23.81
C GLY A 69 1.05 -13.83 22.39
N GLY A 70 1.30 -14.87 21.58
CA GLY A 70 1.68 -14.70 20.18
C GLY A 70 0.58 -14.00 19.38
N LEU A 71 0.93 -13.04 18.52
CA LEU A 71 -0.04 -12.41 17.61
C LEU A 71 -0.49 -13.45 16.58
N ILE A 72 -1.81 -13.65 16.42
CA ILE A 72 -2.38 -14.62 15.48
C ILE A 72 -3.32 -13.99 14.45
N ALA A 73 -3.83 -12.78 14.70
CA ALA A 73 -4.63 -12.05 13.73
C ALA A 73 -4.70 -10.56 14.02
N GLU A 74 -5.15 -9.82 13.02
CA GLU A 74 -5.54 -8.43 13.15
C GLU A 74 -6.87 -8.18 12.46
N PHE A 75 -7.72 -7.39 13.10
CA PHE A 75 -9.01 -6.98 12.54
C PHE A 75 -8.99 -5.46 12.33
N ALA A 76 -9.05 -5.07 11.06
CA ALA A 76 -9.17 -3.68 10.66
C ALA A 76 -9.74 -3.57 9.24
N ARG A 77 -10.46 -2.48 8.95
CA ARG A 77 -10.72 -2.06 7.56
C ARG A 77 -9.50 -1.36 6.97
N GLU A 78 -8.88 -0.51 7.77
CA GLU A 78 -7.64 0.22 7.48
C GLU A 78 -6.62 -0.15 8.56
N HIS A 79 -5.50 -0.81 8.24
CA HIS A 79 -4.52 -1.13 9.28
C HIS A 79 -3.78 0.13 9.68
N ARG A 80 -4.08 0.62 10.88
CA ARG A 80 -3.44 1.81 11.46
C ARG A 80 -2.99 1.50 12.89
N LEU A 81 -1.76 1.91 13.18
CA LEU A 81 -1.21 1.94 14.53
C LEU A 81 -0.84 3.40 14.82
N PHE A 82 -1.61 4.04 15.71
CA PHE A 82 -1.33 5.42 16.08
C PHE A 82 -0.04 5.47 16.91
N VAL A 83 0.88 6.36 16.52
CA VAL A 83 2.11 6.65 17.25
C VAL A 83 2.21 8.17 17.40
N PRO A 84 2.36 8.69 18.63
CA PRO A 84 2.54 10.12 18.83
C PRO A 84 3.88 10.58 18.23
N ILE A 85 3.96 11.83 17.79
CA ILE A 85 5.11 12.35 17.03
C ILE A 85 6.43 12.21 17.79
N GLU A 86 6.41 12.34 19.12
CA GLU A 86 7.57 12.21 19.99
C GLU A 86 8.12 10.77 20.04
N SER A 87 7.32 9.78 19.65
CA SER A 87 7.71 8.37 19.53
C SER A 87 8.10 7.96 18.12
N ILE A 88 8.03 8.87 17.14
CA ILE A 88 8.50 8.61 15.78
C ILE A 88 9.98 8.99 15.70
N PRO A 89 10.89 8.05 15.37
CA PRO A 89 12.32 8.31 15.30
C PRO A 89 12.68 9.35 14.24
N GLU A 90 13.69 10.18 14.53
CA GLU A 90 14.22 11.18 13.62
C GLU A 90 14.56 10.65 12.22
N PRO A 91 15.20 9.46 12.04
CA PRO A 91 15.43 8.88 10.72
C PRO A 91 14.18 8.80 9.83
N VAL A 92 13.04 8.46 10.43
CA VAL A 92 11.75 8.35 9.72
C VAL A 92 11.24 9.75 9.37
N VAL A 93 11.20 10.65 10.35
CA VAL A 93 10.78 12.04 10.13
C VAL A 93 11.60 12.70 9.02
N ASN A 94 12.93 12.62 9.11
CA ASN A 94 13.88 13.22 8.18
C ASN A 94 13.72 12.67 6.74
N ALA A 95 13.43 11.38 6.60
CA ALA A 95 13.16 10.76 5.31
C ALA A 95 11.88 11.33 4.66
N PHE A 96 10.78 11.40 5.41
CA PHE A 96 9.51 11.94 4.92
C PHE A 96 9.59 13.44 4.60
N LEU A 97 10.21 14.25 5.48
CA LEU A 97 10.45 15.67 5.21
C LEU A 97 11.30 15.85 3.95
N SER A 98 12.34 15.05 3.76
CA SER A 98 13.21 15.17 2.58
C SER A 98 12.52 14.80 1.27
N ALA A 99 11.66 13.78 1.33
CA ALA A 99 10.93 13.29 0.16
C ALA A 99 9.78 14.21 -0.24
N GLU A 100 9.01 14.70 0.75
CA GLU A 100 7.71 15.34 0.52
C GLU A 100 7.75 16.86 0.71
N ASP A 101 8.41 17.36 1.77
CA ASP A 101 8.34 18.78 2.14
C ASP A 101 9.52 19.22 3.03
N LYS A 102 10.64 19.55 2.40
CA LYS A 102 11.89 19.84 3.12
C LYS A 102 11.87 21.15 3.92
N ASN A 103 10.98 22.07 3.56
CA ASN A 103 10.85 23.38 4.21
C ASN A 103 9.63 23.39 5.15
N PHE A 104 9.12 22.21 5.54
CA PHE A 104 7.87 22.05 6.26
C PHE A 104 7.77 22.96 7.48
N PHE A 105 8.82 23.07 8.28
CA PHE A 105 8.83 23.90 9.49
C PHE A 105 8.95 25.41 9.22
N GLU A 106 9.32 25.82 8.00
CA GLU A 106 9.57 27.22 7.66
C GLU A 106 8.34 27.93 7.08
N HIS A 107 7.51 27.21 6.31
CA HIS A 107 6.35 27.82 5.64
C HIS A 107 5.06 27.71 6.46
N SER A 108 4.06 28.54 6.19
CA SER A 108 2.74 28.47 6.84
C SER A 108 1.70 27.83 5.91
N GLY A 109 1.76 26.52 5.69
CA GLY A 109 0.78 25.79 4.88
C GLY A 109 1.09 25.63 3.38
N VAL A 110 1.72 26.60 2.72
CA VAL A 110 2.18 26.46 1.33
C VAL A 110 3.60 26.98 1.18
N ASP A 111 4.48 26.20 0.55
CA ASP A 111 5.83 26.64 0.19
C ASP A 111 5.80 27.41 -1.15
N PHE A 112 5.56 28.72 -1.08
CA PHE A 112 5.50 29.57 -2.27
C PHE A 112 6.85 29.63 -3.01
N MET A 113 7.96 29.75 -2.27
CA MET A 113 9.30 29.81 -2.86
C MET A 113 9.70 28.47 -3.47
N GLY A 114 9.38 27.36 -2.80
CA GLY A 114 9.54 26.01 -3.31
C GLY A 114 8.67 25.75 -4.54
N PHE A 115 7.43 26.22 -4.56
CA PHE A 115 6.54 26.14 -5.71
C PHE A 115 7.12 26.88 -6.93
N VAL A 116 7.54 28.14 -6.78
CA VAL A 116 8.13 28.92 -7.87
C VAL A 116 9.40 28.24 -8.39
N ARG A 117 10.30 27.82 -7.49
CA ARG A 117 11.54 27.13 -7.86
C ARG A 117 11.27 25.80 -8.56
N ALA A 118 10.30 25.02 -8.09
CA ALA A 118 9.88 23.76 -8.69
C ALA A 118 9.35 23.98 -10.10
N ASN A 119 8.53 25.01 -10.34
CA ASN A 119 8.03 25.32 -11.68
C ASN A 119 9.15 25.72 -12.64
N ILE A 120 10.11 26.55 -12.21
CA ILE A 120 11.27 26.93 -13.04
C ILE A 120 12.11 25.69 -13.40
N THR A 121 12.40 24.81 -12.43
CA THR A 121 13.13 23.55 -12.71
C THR A 121 12.32 22.56 -13.53
N ASN A 122 11.00 22.56 -13.39
CA ASN A 122 10.10 21.69 -14.15
C ASN A 122 10.08 22.07 -15.64
N ILE A 123 10.27 23.33 -16.01
CA ILE A 123 10.40 23.74 -17.42
C ILE A 123 11.57 23.00 -18.07
N GLY A 124 12.76 23.04 -17.45
CA GLY A 124 13.93 22.31 -17.97
C GLY A 124 13.72 20.79 -18.00
N ARG A 125 13.00 20.22 -17.03
CA ARG A 125 12.68 18.78 -17.00
C ARG A 125 11.71 18.37 -18.10
N VAL A 126 10.64 19.13 -18.31
CA VAL A 126 9.66 18.87 -19.37
C VAL A 126 10.30 18.98 -20.74
N LEU A 127 11.16 20.00 -20.96
CA LEU A 127 11.95 20.12 -22.18
C LEU A 127 12.90 18.94 -22.39
N ALA A 128 13.42 18.34 -21.32
CA ALA A 128 14.24 17.14 -21.35
C ALA A 128 13.43 15.81 -21.37
N GLY A 129 12.11 15.86 -21.56
CA GLY A 129 11.23 14.67 -21.56
C GLY A 129 11.08 13.99 -20.19
N ARG A 130 11.49 14.65 -19.10
CA ARG A 130 11.43 14.14 -17.72
C ARG A 130 10.15 14.61 -17.02
N ARG A 131 9.61 13.77 -16.12
CA ARG A 131 8.41 14.11 -15.34
C ARG A 131 8.67 15.28 -14.37
N PRO A 132 7.73 16.24 -14.25
CA PRO A 132 7.84 17.35 -13.31
C PRO A 132 7.76 16.87 -11.86
N HIS A 133 8.34 17.64 -10.94
CA HIS A 133 8.20 17.43 -9.50
C HIS A 133 6.86 17.99 -9.01
N GLY A 134 6.22 17.28 -8.09
CA GLY A 134 5.08 17.79 -7.34
C GLY A 134 5.53 18.89 -6.37
N ALA A 135 4.63 19.82 -6.07
CA ALA A 135 4.89 20.98 -5.21
C ALA A 135 3.86 21.11 -4.07
N SER A 136 3.24 19.99 -3.65
CA SER A 136 2.27 20.02 -2.55
C SER A 136 2.97 19.86 -1.22
N THR A 137 2.63 20.69 -0.23
CA THR A 137 3.17 20.61 1.14
C THR A 137 2.50 19.50 1.95
N ILE A 138 3.14 19.07 3.05
CA ILE A 138 2.54 18.08 3.97
C ILE A 138 1.18 18.57 4.48
N THR A 139 1.06 19.85 4.86
CA THR A 139 -0.21 20.42 5.33
C THR A 139 -1.31 20.37 4.26
N GLN A 140 -1.00 20.62 2.99
CA GLN A 140 -1.95 20.43 1.89
C GLN A 140 -2.34 18.96 1.74
N GLN A 141 -1.40 18.04 1.92
CA GLN A 141 -1.69 16.62 1.88
C GLN A 141 -2.60 16.18 3.03
N VAL A 142 -2.40 16.70 4.25
CA VAL A 142 -3.30 16.47 5.39
C VAL A 142 -4.71 16.99 5.08
N ALA A 143 -4.83 18.21 4.57
CA ALA A 143 -6.12 18.79 4.14
C ALA A 143 -6.84 17.87 3.13
N ARG A 144 -6.11 17.39 2.12
CA ARG A 144 -6.62 16.48 1.09
C ARG A 144 -7.11 15.16 1.69
N LEU A 145 -6.28 14.52 2.53
CA LEU A 145 -6.55 13.18 3.07
C LEU A 145 -7.71 13.19 4.06
N MET A 146 -7.84 14.24 4.86
CA MET A 146 -8.80 14.27 5.98
C MET A 146 -10.12 14.97 5.63
N LEU A 147 -10.10 15.97 4.75
CA LEU A 147 -11.24 16.89 4.60
C LEU A 147 -11.78 16.99 3.17
N LEU A 148 -10.98 16.66 2.15
CA LEU A 148 -11.34 16.92 0.74
C LEU A 148 -11.31 15.66 -0.15
N ALA A 149 -11.45 14.46 0.43
CA ALA A 149 -11.30 13.20 -0.30
C ALA A 149 -12.26 13.02 -1.50
N LYS A 150 -13.45 13.65 -1.47
CA LYS A 150 -14.52 13.48 -2.48
C LYS A 150 -14.62 14.61 -3.51
N GLU A 151 -13.70 15.57 -3.52
CA GLU A 151 -13.78 16.74 -4.41
C GLU A 151 -13.04 16.58 -5.74
N ASP A 152 -13.49 17.31 -6.79
CA ASP A 152 -12.84 17.39 -8.09
C ASP A 152 -11.42 17.96 -8.01
N THR A 153 -10.50 17.45 -8.84
CA THR A 153 -9.05 17.69 -8.70
C THR A 153 -8.63 19.17 -8.72
N VAL A 154 -9.28 20.00 -9.57
CA VAL A 154 -8.92 21.41 -9.74
C VAL A 154 -9.43 22.27 -8.57
N SER A 155 -10.71 22.16 -8.24
CA SER A 155 -11.31 22.88 -7.10
C SER A 155 -10.67 22.44 -5.79
N ARG A 156 -10.43 21.13 -5.65
CA ARG A 156 -9.75 20.54 -4.48
C ARG A 156 -8.38 21.15 -4.26
N LYS A 157 -7.56 21.33 -5.31
CA LYS A 157 -6.21 21.88 -5.13
C LYS A 157 -6.21 23.32 -4.60
N LEU A 158 -7.17 24.14 -5.04
CA LEU A 158 -7.35 25.48 -4.50
C LEU A 158 -7.83 25.45 -3.05
N ARG A 159 -8.76 24.54 -2.73
CA ARG A 159 -9.29 24.36 -1.37
C ARG A 159 -8.25 23.79 -0.41
N GLU A 160 -7.40 22.87 -0.85
CA GLU A 160 -6.24 22.37 -0.09
C GLU A 160 -5.34 23.52 0.37
N MET A 161 -5.10 24.51 -0.50
CA MET A 161 -4.29 25.69 -0.15
C MET A 161 -4.97 26.56 0.91
N PHE A 162 -6.25 26.91 0.75
CA PHE A 162 -6.94 27.73 1.76
C PHE A 162 -7.10 26.99 3.09
N LEU A 163 -7.36 25.69 3.03
CA LEU A 163 -7.51 24.85 4.20
C LEU A 163 -6.16 24.64 4.91
N SER A 164 -5.05 24.52 4.18
CA SER A 164 -3.73 24.42 4.81
C SER A 164 -3.38 25.65 5.64
N PHE A 165 -3.71 26.87 5.17
CA PHE A 165 -3.57 28.08 5.97
C PHE A 165 -4.42 28.08 7.24
N ARG A 166 -5.65 27.54 7.17
CA ARG A 166 -6.53 27.43 8.33
C ARG A 166 -5.98 26.43 9.35
N ILE A 167 -5.53 25.27 8.87
CA ILE A 167 -4.93 24.22 9.69
C ILE A 167 -3.71 24.76 10.43
N GLU A 168 -2.80 25.45 9.75
CA GLU A 168 -1.55 25.99 10.33
C GLU A 168 -1.76 27.10 11.35
N ARG A 169 -2.91 27.78 11.31
CA ARG A 169 -3.30 28.74 12.36
C ARG A 169 -3.84 28.07 13.61
N SER A 170 -4.32 26.84 13.48
CA SER A 170 -5.03 26.11 14.54
C SER A 170 -4.20 25.02 15.20
N LEU A 171 -3.28 24.41 14.46
CA LEU A 171 -2.45 23.28 14.91
C LEU A 171 -0.98 23.62 14.74
N GLY A 172 -0.16 23.20 15.70
CA GLY A 172 1.30 23.26 15.59
C GLY A 172 1.84 22.28 14.54
N LYS A 173 3.06 22.55 14.05
CA LYS A 173 3.75 21.74 13.04
C LYS A 173 3.86 20.27 13.42
N ASP A 174 4.21 20.00 14.67
CA ASP A 174 4.38 18.64 15.18
C ASP A 174 3.08 17.85 15.11
N ARG A 175 1.96 18.47 15.49
CA ARG A 175 0.63 17.84 15.39
C ARG A 175 0.21 17.61 13.93
N ILE A 176 0.51 18.53 13.01
CA ILE A 176 0.22 18.33 11.58
C ILE A 176 1.03 17.17 11.02
N LEU A 177 2.32 17.10 11.38
CA LEU A 177 3.22 16.01 10.97
C LEU A 177 2.80 14.67 11.58
N GLU A 178 2.37 14.66 12.84
CA GLU A 178 1.81 13.49 13.51
C GLU A 178 0.61 12.92 12.75
N ILE A 179 -0.36 13.79 12.43
CA ILE A 179 -1.56 13.39 11.67
C ILE A 179 -1.12 12.85 10.31
N TYR A 180 -0.21 13.54 9.62
CA TYR A 180 0.28 13.09 8.32
C TYR A 180 0.91 11.69 8.38
N LEU A 181 1.86 11.47 9.30
CA LEU A 181 2.59 10.21 9.43
C LEU A 181 1.72 9.06 9.94
N ASN A 182 0.58 9.33 10.60
CA ASN A 182 -0.39 8.31 11.00
C ASN A 182 -1.51 8.08 9.98
N GLN A 183 -1.75 9.03 9.06
CA GLN A 183 -2.85 8.96 8.09
C GLN A 183 -2.42 8.48 6.70
N ILE A 184 -1.16 8.73 6.31
CA ILE A 184 -0.73 8.51 4.93
C ILE A 184 -0.86 7.03 4.51
N TRP A 185 -1.44 6.78 3.34
CA TRP A 185 -1.51 5.44 2.77
C TRP A 185 -0.15 5.03 2.20
N LEU A 186 0.40 3.93 2.70
CA LEU A 186 1.73 3.42 2.31
C LEU A 186 1.67 2.04 1.63
N GLY A 187 0.47 1.54 1.28
CA GLY A 187 0.33 0.23 0.66
C GLY A 187 0.34 -0.93 1.66
N ARG A 188 0.16 -2.16 1.16
CA ARG A 188 0.01 -3.38 2.00
C ARG A 188 -1.00 -3.21 3.15
N ARG A 189 -2.13 -2.55 2.87
CA ARG A 189 -3.19 -2.21 3.85
C ARG A 189 -2.74 -1.28 4.98
N SER A 190 -1.56 -0.66 4.87
CA SER A 190 -0.97 0.19 5.91
C SER A 190 -1.35 1.66 5.74
N TYR A 191 -2.01 2.19 6.77
CA TYR A 191 -2.20 3.61 6.98
C TYR A 191 -1.27 4.05 8.11
N GLY A 192 -0.37 4.96 7.78
CA GLY A 192 0.66 5.47 8.66
C GLY A 192 1.94 4.65 8.72
N VAL A 193 3.01 5.29 9.19
CA VAL A 193 4.38 4.77 9.17
C VAL A 193 4.57 3.56 10.07
N ALA A 194 3.90 3.52 11.22
CA ALA A 194 4.06 2.44 12.19
C ALA A 194 3.46 1.11 11.68
N ALA A 195 2.27 1.17 11.09
CA ALA A 195 1.66 0.02 10.43
C ALA A 195 2.50 -0.45 9.24
N ALA A 196 3.06 0.49 8.47
CA ALA A 196 3.91 0.16 7.33
C ALA A 196 5.22 -0.51 7.76
N ALA A 197 5.89 -0.03 8.81
CA ALA A 197 7.10 -0.65 9.36
C ALA A 197 6.88 -2.13 9.71
N LEU A 198 5.76 -2.44 10.37
CA LEU A 198 5.38 -3.80 10.70
C LEU A 198 5.03 -4.64 9.46
N ASN A 199 4.25 -4.08 8.52
CA ASN A 199 3.78 -4.82 7.33
C ASN A 199 4.87 -5.05 6.26
N TYR A 200 5.88 -4.19 6.20
CA TYR A 200 6.99 -4.33 5.25
C TYR A 200 8.19 -5.03 5.86
N PHE A 201 8.53 -4.75 7.13
CA PHE A 201 9.78 -5.20 7.74
C PHE A 201 9.61 -6.00 9.03
N ASN A 202 8.38 -6.07 9.59
CA ASN A 202 8.10 -6.66 10.89
C ASN A 202 8.97 -6.06 12.01
N LYS A 203 9.18 -4.75 11.96
CA LYS A 203 10.01 -3.98 12.90
C LYS A 203 9.20 -2.85 13.55
N PRO A 204 9.46 -2.51 14.82
CA PRO A 204 9.04 -1.23 15.35
C PRO A 204 9.79 -0.10 14.63
N LEU A 205 9.24 1.12 14.66
CA LEU A 205 9.85 2.27 13.98
C LEU A 205 11.30 2.52 14.40
N ALA A 206 11.62 2.32 15.69
CA ALA A 206 12.94 2.54 16.25
C ALA A 206 14.03 1.62 15.69
N ASP A 207 13.64 0.47 15.14
CA ASP A 207 14.56 -0.53 14.59
C ASP A 207 14.71 -0.44 13.07
N LEU A 208 14.04 0.53 12.44
CA LEU A 208 14.17 0.74 10.99
C LEU A 208 15.55 1.27 10.65
N THR A 209 16.17 0.69 9.62
CA THR A 209 17.37 1.28 9.01
C THR A 209 17.01 2.56 8.27
N GLN A 210 18.01 3.40 8.01
CA GLN A 210 17.82 4.61 7.21
C GLN A 210 17.32 4.29 5.79
N ALA A 211 17.75 3.17 5.22
CA ALA A 211 17.30 2.69 3.91
C ALA A 211 15.82 2.25 3.95
N GLU A 212 15.40 1.57 5.02
CA GLU A 212 14.00 1.18 5.23
C GLU A 212 13.09 2.39 5.44
N ALA A 213 13.52 3.38 6.25
CA ALA A 213 12.82 4.65 6.43
C ALA A 213 12.69 5.43 5.11
N ALA A 214 13.77 5.51 4.32
CA ALA A 214 13.77 6.13 2.99
C ALA A 214 12.85 5.40 2.01
N TYR A 215 12.74 4.06 2.11
CA TYR A 215 11.79 3.30 1.32
C TYR A 215 10.33 3.61 1.72
N LEU A 216 10.01 3.67 3.01
CA LEU A 216 8.66 4.07 3.44
C LEU A 216 8.30 5.48 2.94
N ALA A 217 9.24 6.42 3.00
CA ALA A 217 9.07 7.79 2.48
C ALA A 217 8.99 7.87 0.94
N ALA A 218 9.35 6.80 0.21
CA ALA A 218 9.17 6.72 -1.24
C ALA A 218 7.73 6.40 -1.67
N LEU A 219 6.95 5.75 -0.79
CA LEU A 219 5.63 5.18 -1.06
C LEU A 219 4.50 6.21 -1.26
N PRO A 220 4.45 7.39 -0.62
CA PRO A 220 3.34 8.35 -0.77
C PRO A 220 3.02 8.74 -2.22
N LYS A 221 4.04 8.74 -3.09
CA LYS A 221 3.88 9.03 -4.53
C LYS A 221 3.05 7.98 -5.28
N GLY A 222 2.90 6.79 -4.71
CA GLY A 222 2.09 5.70 -5.25
C GLY A 222 2.67 4.34 -4.85
N PRO A 223 2.14 3.68 -3.80
CA PRO A 223 2.73 2.44 -3.29
C PRO A 223 2.81 1.33 -4.35
N ASP A 224 1.80 1.21 -5.21
CA ASP A 224 1.80 0.22 -6.29
C ASP A 224 2.89 0.45 -7.36
N ASN A 225 3.33 1.69 -7.54
CA ASN A 225 4.42 2.00 -8.47
C ASN A 225 5.77 1.53 -7.95
N TYR A 226 5.90 1.37 -6.63
CA TYR A 226 7.12 1.05 -5.91
C TYR A 226 6.97 -0.24 -5.10
N HIS A 227 6.19 -1.19 -5.63
CA HIS A 227 5.95 -2.47 -4.98
C HIS A 227 7.27 -3.25 -4.83
N PRO A 228 7.61 -3.75 -3.62
CA PRO A 228 8.95 -4.24 -3.30
C PRO A 228 9.32 -5.51 -4.05
N GLU A 229 8.34 -6.34 -4.41
CA GLU A 229 8.55 -7.57 -5.19
C GLU A 229 8.31 -7.33 -6.69
N ARG A 230 7.06 -7.00 -7.07
CA ARG A 230 6.63 -6.79 -8.46
C ARG A 230 7.37 -5.67 -9.21
N ARG A 231 7.91 -4.68 -8.51
CA ARG A 231 8.61 -3.51 -9.09
C ARG A 231 9.88 -3.13 -8.31
N LYS A 232 10.63 -4.15 -7.86
CA LYS A 232 11.80 -4.00 -6.97
C LYS A 232 12.82 -2.95 -7.46
N ALA A 233 13.19 -2.96 -8.73
CA ALA A 233 14.13 -1.99 -9.28
C ALA A 233 13.62 -0.54 -9.14
N ALA A 234 12.37 -0.28 -9.52
CA ALA A 234 11.77 1.05 -9.38
C ALA A 234 11.63 1.47 -7.90
N ALA A 235 11.38 0.53 -7.01
CA ALA A 235 11.34 0.75 -5.56
C ALA A 235 12.72 1.17 -5.02
N ILE A 236 13.78 0.46 -5.39
CA ILE A 236 15.16 0.77 -5.02
C ILE A 236 15.58 2.14 -5.58
N ASP A 237 15.31 2.41 -6.86
CA ASP A 237 15.63 3.71 -7.47
C ASP A 237 14.95 4.86 -6.72
N ARG A 238 13.69 4.66 -6.32
CA ARG A 238 12.94 5.68 -5.59
C ARG A 238 13.43 5.85 -4.15
N ARG A 239 13.77 4.77 -3.44
CA ARG A 239 14.43 4.83 -2.13
C ARG A 239 15.75 5.60 -2.22
N ASN A 240 16.58 5.27 -3.22
CA ASN A 240 17.89 5.90 -3.41
C ASN A 240 17.76 7.38 -3.80
N TRP A 241 16.67 7.76 -4.49
CA TRP A 241 16.31 9.16 -4.68
C TRP A 241 15.94 9.85 -3.36
N VAL A 242 15.22 9.19 -2.44
CA VAL A 242 14.94 9.76 -1.11
C VAL A 242 16.24 9.96 -0.32
N LEU A 243 17.13 8.95 -0.30
CA LEU A 243 18.45 9.07 0.36
C LEU A 243 19.26 10.25 -0.19
N GLU A 244 19.26 10.47 -1.49
CA GLU A 244 19.87 11.67 -2.11
C GLU A 244 19.27 12.97 -1.58
N ARG A 245 17.94 13.02 -1.39
CA ARG A 245 17.28 14.20 -0.80
C ARG A 245 17.69 14.41 0.65
N MET A 246 17.91 13.33 1.40
CA MET A 246 18.39 13.41 2.78
C MET A 246 19.81 13.98 2.85
N VAL A 247 20.70 13.62 1.90
CA VAL A 247 22.03 14.25 1.77
C VAL A 247 21.91 15.74 1.47
N VAL A 248 21.08 16.11 0.48
CA VAL A 248 20.87 17.51 0.10
C VAL A 248 20.32 18.37 1.25
N ASN A 249 19.60 17.75 2.18
CA ASN A 249 19.05 18.40 3.36
C ASN A 249 19.93 18.24 4.61
N ASN A 250 21.14 17.68 4.47
CA ASN A 250 22.14 17.47 5.53
C ASN A 250 21.67 16.55 6.67
N PHE A 251 20.74 15.63 6.42
CA PHE A 251 20.34 14.63 7.42
C PHE A 251 21.24 13.39 7.45
N ILE A 252 21.93 13.12 6.34
CA ILE A 252 22.95 12.07 6.23
C ILE A 252 24.10 12.57 5.35
N THR A 253 25.27 11.97 5.49
CA THR A 253 26.46 12.20 4.67
C THR A 253 26.40 11.46 3.33
N ALA A 254 27.27 11.85 2.39
CA ALA A 254 27.37 11.16 1.10
C ALA A 254 27.85 9.70 1.26
N ASP A 255 28.70 9.42 2.25
CA ASP A 255 29.23 8.08 2.53
C ASP A 255 28.13 7.19 3.11
N GLU A 256 27.39 7.66 4.12
CA GLU A 256 26.20 6.97 4.65
C GLU A 256 25.17 6.70 3.55
N ARG A 257 24.95 7.67 2.65
CA ARG A 257 24.06 7.47 1.51
C ARG A 257 24.54 6.37 0.57
N ALA A 258 25.85 6.22 0.35
CA ALA A 258 26.39 5.13 -0.46
C ALA A 258 26.21 3.78 0.22
N GLU A 259 26.43 3.71 1.54
CA GLU A 259 26.20 2.52 2.37
C GLU A 259 24.73 2.07 2.32
N PHE A 260 23.80 2.96 2.68
CA PHE A 260 22.36 2.66 2.70
C PHE A 260 21.78 2.37 1.31
N ALA A 261 22.36 2.96 0.25
CA ALA A 261 21.94 2.67 -1.11
C ALA A 261 22.36 1.27 -1.59
N ALA A 262 23.41 0.69 -1.00
CA ALA A 262 23.89 -0.66 -1.29
C ALA A 262 23.07 -1.76 -0.58
N GLU A 263 22.30 -1.43 0.46
CA GLU A 263 21.39 -2.37 1.11
C GLU A 263 20.35 -2.91 0.12
N ASP A 264 20.09 -4.22 0.15
CA ASP A 264 18.99 -4.82 -0.61
C ASP A 264 17.64 -4.45 0.02
N LEU A 265 16.59 -4.35 -0.81
CA LEU A 265 15.23 -4.16 -0.33
C LEU A 265 14.59 -5.53 -0.07
N VAL A 266 14.64 -5.96 1.19
CA VAL A 266 14.01 -7.20 1.66
C VAL A 266 12.79 -6.85 2.49
N THR A 267 11.63 -7.43 2.12
CA THR A 267 10.39 -7.28 2.87
C THR A 267 9.91 -8.62 3.36
N VAL A 268 9.17 -8.63 4.46
CA VAL A 268 8.63 -9.84 5.07
C VAL A 268 7.12 -9.94 4.88
N ASN A 269 6.59 -11.14 5.06
CA ASN A 269 5.16 -11.37 5.25
C ASN A 269 4.93 -11.80 6.71
N ARG A 270 4.48 -10.86 7.55
CA ARG A 270 4.32 -11.12 8.99
C ARG A 270 3.20 -12.11 9.34
N PHE A 271 2.25 -12.32 8.42
CA PHE A 271 1.14 -13.26 8.59
C PHE A 271 1.40 -14.58 7.86
N ALA A 272 2.67 -14.87 7.56
CA ALA A 272 3.07 -16.17 7.04
C ALA A 272 3.54 -17.07 8.18
N GLY A 273 3.32 -18.38 8.03
CA GLY A 273 3.91 -19.39 8.89
C GLY A 273 2.90 -20.41 9.43
N PRO A 274 3.38 -21.52 9.99
CA PRO A 274 2.53 -22.62 10.42
C PRO A 274 1.52 -22.21 11.51
N GLU A 275 1.91 -21.33 12.43
CA GLU A 275 1.07 -20.90 13.55
C GLU A 275 -0.12 -20.05 13.09
N PHE A 276 0.12 -19.04 12.26
CA PHE A 276 -0.93 -18.21 11.64
C PHE A 276 -1.88 -19.06 10.79
N ASN A 277 -1.33 -19.89 9.90
CA ASN A 277 -2.14 -20.76 9.03
C ASN A 277 -2.98 -21.74 9.85
N ALA A 278 -2.42 -22.29 10.92
CA ALA A 278 -3.11 -23.23 11.78
C ALA A 278 -4.29 -22.60 12.53
N ALA A 279 -4.15 -21.33 12.91
CA ALA A 279 -5.15 -20.57 13.67
C ALA A 279 -6.29 -19.98 12.82
N SER A 280 -6.17 -19.92 11.49
CA SER A 280 -7.11 -19.18 10.60
C SER A 280 -8.60 -19.46 10.87
N TYR A 281 -9.01 -20.72 11.00
CA TYR A 281 -10.41 -21.08 11.29
C TYR A 281 -10.85 -20.64 12.69
N PHE A 282 -9.97 -20.80 13.68
CA PHE A 282 -10.25 -20.40 15.05
C PHE A 282 -10.33 -18.89 15.18
N VAL A 283 -9.46 -18.15 14.48
CA VAL A 283 -9.48 -16.68 14.40
C VAL A 283 -10.81 -16.18 13.82
N GLU A 284 -11.39 -16.87 12.84
CA GLU A 284 -12.70 -16.50 12.29
C GLU A 284 -13.83 -16.67 13.32
N GLU A 285 -13.78 -17.70 14.17
CA GLU A 285 -14.72 -17.85 15.29
C GLU A 285 -14.49 -16.79 16.38
N VAL A 286 -13.24 -16.44 16.68
CA VAL A 286 -12.93 -15.29 17.56
C VAL A 286 -13.51 -14.00 17.01
N ARG A 287 -13.43 -13.78 15.69
CA ARG A 287 -13.99 -12.61 15.02
C ARG A 287 -15.51 -12.55 15.17
N ARG A 288 -16.20 -13.67 14.92
CA ARG A 288 -17.66 -13.77 15.05
C ARG A 288 -18.10 -13.49 16.47
N ALA A 289 -17.49 -14.16 17.45
CA ALA A 289 -17.79 -13.96 18.87
C ALA A 289 -17.56 -12.50 19.30
N ALA A 290 -16.44 -11.89 18.90
CA ALA A 290 -16.14 -10.50 19.24
C ALA A 290 -17.13 -9.51 18.61
N ILE A 291 -17.61 -9.77 17.39
CA ILE A 291 -18.63 -8.94 16.74
C ILE A 291 -19.98 -9.09 17.44
N ASP A 292 -20.36 -10.31 17.80
CA ASP A 292 -21.63 -10.58 18.48
C ASP A 292 -21.67 -9.91 19.87
N GLU A 293 -20.52 -9.83 20.56
CA GLU A 293 -20.43 -9.25 21.90
C GLU A 293 -20.23 -7.72 21.89
N LEU A 294 -19.35 -7.21 21.02
CA LEU A 294 -18.88 -5.82 21.07
C LEU A 294 -19.37 -4.96 19.89
N GLY A 295 -19.94 -5.59 18.86
CA GLY A 295 -20.34 -4.95 17.62
C GLY A 295 -19.21 -4.80 16.60
N GLU A 296 -19.59 -4.71 15.33
CA GLU A 296 -18.66 -4.66 14.19
C GLU A 296 -17.69 -3.47 14.26
N ASP A 297 -18.19 -2.28 14.62
CA ASP A 297 -17.36 -1.07 14.67
C ASP A 297 -16.29 -1.13 15.76
N ALA A 298 -16.60 -1.67 16.95
CA ALA A 298 -15.61 -1.84 18.00
C ALA A 298 -14.49 -2.80 17.55
N VAL A 299 -14.86 -3.89 16.87
CA VAL A 299 -13.91 -4.90 16.39
C VAL A 299 -12.98 -4.35 15.30
N TYR A 300 -13.50 -3.60 14.34
CA TYR A 300 -12.69 -3.14 13.19
C TYR A 300 -12.07 -1.76 13.33
N ASN A 301 -12.55 -0.93 14.26
CA ASN A 301 -12.09 0.46 14.41
C ASN A 301 -11.63 0.80 15.84
N GLY A 302 -11.95 -0.03 16.83
CA GLY A 302 -11.77 0.28 18.25
C GLY A 302 -10.39 -0.01 18.83
N GLY A 303 -9.46 -0.62 18.08
CA GLY A 303 -8.10 -0.90 18.57
C GLY A 303 -8.03 -1.91 19.71
N LEU A 304 -8.92 -2.90 19.70
CA LEU A 304 -9.05 -3.87 20.80
C LEU A 304 -7.79 -4.75 20.92
N SER A 305 -7.45 -5.12 22.16
CA SER A 305 -6.50 -6.20 22.43
C SER A 305 -7.29 -7.45 22.84
N ILE A 306 -7.43 -8.39 21.92
CA ILE A 306 -8.20 -9.62 22.11
C ILE A 306 -7.22 -10.73 22.46
N ARG A 307 -7.40 -11.36 23.63
CA ARG A 307 -6.66 -12.57 24.00
C ARG A 307 -7.59 -13.77 23.85
N SER A 308 -7.16 -14.74 23.06
CA SER A 308 -7.92 -15.96 22.81
C SER A 308 -7.38 -17.17 23.58
N THR A 309 -8.09 -18.29 23.49
CA THR A 309 -7.75 -19.53 24.21
C THR A 309 -6.94 -20.52 23.40
N ILE A 310 -6.58 -20.20 22.15
CA ILE A 310 -5.86 -21.14 21.29
C ILE A 310 -4.42 -21.32 21.75
N ASP A 311 -3.99 -22.58 21.80
CA ASP A 311 -2.58 -22.96 21.85
C ASP A 311 -2.14 -23.34 20.42
N THR A 312 -1.27 -22.53 19.82
CA THR A 312 -0.88 -22.66 18.40
C THR A 312 -0.14 -23.98 18.14
N LYS A 313 0.66 -24.46 19.09
CA LYS A 313 1.39 -25.73 18.98
C LYS A 313 0.44 -26.93 18.95
N THR A 314 -0.56 -26.93 19.84
CA THR A 314 -1.61 -27.94 19.89
C THR A 314 -2.46 -27.89 18.62
N GLN A 315 -2.79 -26.69 18.14
CA GLN A 315 -3.54 -26.52 16.90
C GLN A 315 -2.77 -27.08 15.68
N ILE A 316 -1.46 -26.84 15.59
CA ILE A 316 -0.60 -27.42 14.55
C ILE A 316 -0.62 -28.96 14.64
N ALA A 317 -0.47 -29.52 15.84
CA ALA A 317 -0.51 -30.96 16.06
C ALA A 317 -1.88 -31.56 15.71
N ALA A 318 -2.97 -30.89 16.06
CA ALA A 318 -4.33 -31.30 15.73
C ALA A 318 -4.56 -31.32 14.21
N ARG A 319 -4.09 -30.29 13.49
CA ARG A 319 -4.15 -30.24 12.02
C ARG A 319 -3.34 -31.36 11.38
N ALA A 320 -2.13 -31.63 11.89
CA ALA A 320 -1.30 -32.71 11.41
C ALA A 320 -1.96 -34.09 11.65
N ALA A 321 -2.55 -34.30 12.83
CA ALA A 321 -3.26 -35.53 13.17
C ALA A 321 -4.52 -35.73 12.29
N LEU A 322 -5.31 -34.67 12.07
CA LEU A 322 -6.46 -34.70 11.17
C LEU A 322 -6.03 -35.06 9.75
N ARG A 323 -5.01 -34.37 9.22
CA ARG A 323 -4.52 -34.61 7.86
C ARG A 323 -4.02 -36.04 7.69
N LYS A 324 -3.18 -36.53 8.61
CA LYS A 324 -2.71 -37.92 8.63
C LYS A 324 -3.88 -38.92 8.71
N GLY A 325 -4.90 -38.61 9.50
CA GLY A 325 -6.11 -39.43 9.60
C GLY A 325 -6.90 -39.50 8.29
N LEU A 326 -7.08 -38.35 7.62
CA LEU A 326 -7.74 -38.25 6.32
C LEU A 326 -6.96 -38.97 5.22
N GLU A 327 -5.64 -38.79 5.17
CA GLU A 327 -4.75 -39.52 4.26
C GLU A 327 -4.88 -41.03 4.47
N ALA A 328 -4.79 -41.50 5.71
CA ALA A 328 -4.91 -42.91 6.02
C ALA A 328 -6.30 -43.46 5.66
N TYR A 329 -7.36 -42.65 5.82
CA TYR A 329 -8.72 -42.99 5.41
C TYR A 329 -8.85 -43.13 3.89
N ASP A 330 -8.26 -42.20 3.13
CA ASP A 330 -8.31 -42.20 1.67
C ASP A 330 -7.45 -43.32 1.07
N ARG A 331 -6.23 -43.54 1.61
CA ARG A 331 -5.33 -44.63 1.20
C ARG A 331 -5.95 -46.02 1.43
N ARG A 332 -6.86 -46.19 2.39
CA ARG A 332 -7.57 -47.46 2.65
C ARG A 332 -8.74 -47.73 1.70
N ARG A 333 -9.26 -46.71 1.01
CA ARG A 333 -10.38 -46.86 0.09
C ARG A 333 -9.90 -46.96 -1.34
N SER A 334 -10.02 -45.87 -2.07
CA SER A 334 -9.80 -45.81 -3.51
C SER A 334 -9.40 -44.41 -3.88
N TRP A 335 -8.56 -44.32 -4.90
CA TRP A 335 -8.23 -43.07 -5.54
C TRP A 335 -9.50 -42.32 -5.98
N ARG A 336 -9.61 -41.04 -5.59
CA ARG A 336 -10.77 -40.19 -5.91
C ARG A 336 -10.62 -39.44 -7.24
N GLY A 337 -9.46 -39.53 -7.89
CA GLY A 337 -9.12 -38.73 -9.06
C GLY A 337 -8.17 -37.57 -8.74
N PRO A 338 -7.53 -36.98 -9.76
CA PRO A 338 -6.60 -35.87 -9.59
C PRO A 338 -7.33 -34.55 -9.26
N LYS A 339 -6.60 -33.55 -8.78
CA LYS A 339 -7.14 -32.18 -8.57
C LYS A 339 -7.62 -31.58 -9.89
N THR A 340 -6.81 -31.74 -10.93
CA THR A 340 -7.11 -31.32 -12.31
C THR A 340 -6.21 -32.10 -13.27
N ARG A 341 -6.34 -31.86 -14.58
CA ARG A 341 -5.42 -32.36 -15.60
C ARG A 341 -4.85 -31.23 -16.44
N ILE A 342 -3.59 -31.37 -16.82
CA ILE A 342 -2.90 -30.46 -17.73
C ILE A 342 -2.28 -31.24 -18.90
N GLU A 343 -2.04 -30.54 -20.00
CA GLU A 343 -1.31 -31.09 -21.14
C GLU A 343 0.20 -31.09 -20.89
N LEU A 344 0.86 -32.21 -21.17
CA LEU A 344 2.30 -32.45 -20.91
C LEU A 344 3.24 -31.92 -22.01
N GLY A 345 2.72 -31.26 -23.04
CA GLY A 345 3.53 -30.69 -24.12
C GLY A 345 4.44 -29.55 -23.65
N GLU A 346 5.09 -28.86 -24.60
CA GLU A 346 5.92 -27.68 -24.31
C GLU A 346 5.18 -26.68 -23.40
N GLY A 347 5.83 -26.23 -22.32
CA GLY A 347 5.25 -25.31 -21.34
C GLY A 347 4.32 -25.95 -20.30
N TRP A 348 4.38 -27.26 -20.06
CA TRP A 348 3.60 -27.93 -19.00
C TRP A 348 3.91 -27.37 -17.60
N ASP A 349 5.15 -26.95 -17.35
CA ASP A 349 5.65 -26.32 -16.12
C ASP A 349 4.90 -25.02 -15.83
N LYS A 350 4.76 -24.17 -16.84
CA LYS A 350 3.99 -22.91 -16.76
C LYS A 350 2.50 -23.17 -16.55
N ARG A 351 1.96 -24.21 -17.19
CA ARG A 351 0.57 -24.64 -16.98
C ARG A 351 0.34 -25.13 -15.56
N LEU A 352 1.27 -25.90 -14.99
CA LEU A 352 1.23 -26.34 -13.60
C LEU A 352 1.32 -25.15 -12.64
N ALA A 353 2.22 -24.20 -12.91
CA ALA A 353 2.35 -22.97 -12.12
C ALA A 353 1.10 -22.09 -12.15
N ALA A 354 0.25 -22.22 -13.17
CA ALA A 354 -1.02 -21.51 -13.30
C ALA A 354 -2.21 -22.24 -12.66
N VAL A 355 -2.03 -23.47 -12.15
CA VAL A 355 -3.10 -24.20 -11.45
C VAL A 355 -3.36 -23.52 -10.11
N GLU A 356 -4.62 -23.14 -9.87
CA GLU A 356 -5.04 -22.64 -8.57
C GLU A 356 -4.94 -23.75 -7.51
N LEU A 357 -4.05 -23.53 -6.54
CA LEU A 357 -3.83 -24.44 -5.42
C LEU A 357 -4.70 -24.01 -4.24
N ASP A 358 -5.18 -24.99 -3.46
CA ASP A 358 -5.89 -24.62 -2.24
C ASP A 358 -4.89 -23.94 -1.28
N PRO A 359 -5.22 -22.78 -0.70
CA PRO A 359 -4.26 -21.93 0.02
C PRO A 359 -3.68 -22.56 1.29
N ASP A 360 -4.22 -23.70 1.73
CA ASP A 360 -3.89 -24.37 2.99
C ASP A 360 -3.37 -25.81 2.79
N ILE A 361 -2.80 -26.09 1.60
CA ILE A 361 -2.19 -27.40 1.31
C ILE A 361 -0.78 -27.56 1.89
N ALA A 362 -0.10 -26.48 2.26
CA ALA A 362 1.26 -26.53 2.77
C ALA A 362 1.40 -27.54 3.93
N PRO A 363 2.49 -28.32 4.00
CA PRO A 363 3.67 -28.30 3.13
C PRO A 363 3.54 -29.00 1.76
N TRP A 364 2.35 -29.49 1.38
CA TRP A 364 2.19 -30.20 0.12
C TRP A 364 2.36 -29.28 -1.08
N VAL A 365 2.97 -29.82 -2.13
CA VAL A 365 3.16 -29.15 -3.41
C VAL A 365 2.37 -29.86 -4.50
N ALA A 366 1.85 -29.09 -5.45
CA ALA A 366 1.23 -29.66 -6.63
C ALA A 366 2.29 -30.11 -7.62
N VAL A 367 2.11 -31.32 -8.14
CA VAL A 367 2.96 -31.90 -9.18
C VAL A 367 2.08 -32.47 -10.27
N VAL A 368 2.61 -32.51 -11.49
CA VAL A 368 1.96 -33.21 -12.60
C VAL A 368 2.61 -34.57 -12.81
N VAL A 369 1.81 -35.59 -13.06
CA VAL A 369 2.30 -36.92 -13.44
C VAL A 369 2.73 -36.86 -14.90
N THR A 370 4.01 -37.06 -15.18
CA THR A 370 4.58 -37.01 -16.53
C THR A 370 4.64 -38.39 -17.18
N GLU A 371 4.89 -39.43 -16.38
CA GLU A 371 5.01 -40.81 -16.85
C GLU A 371 4.54 -41.79 -15.77
N ILE A 372 3.96 -42.93 -16.19
CA ILE A 372 3.55 -44.00 -15.28
C ILE A 372 4.22 -45.30 -15.69
N GLY A 373 5.01 -45.84 -14.77
CA GLY A 373 5.58 -47.18 -14.85
C GLY A 373 4.73 -48.22 -14.13
N ALA A 374 5.16 -49.49 -14.21
CA ALA A 374 4.44 -50.61 -13.57
C ALA A 374 4.41 -50.52 -12.03
N LYS A 375 5.42 -49.86 -11.42
CA LYS A 375 5.59 -49.70 -9.97
C LYS A 375 6.13 -48.32 -9.57
N SER A 376 6.18 -47.35 -10.47
CA SER A 376 6.63 -45.99 -10.16
C SER A 376 5.90 -44.99 -11.05
N ALA A 377 5.97 -43.71 -10.69
CA ALA A 377 5.49 -42.62 -11.53
C ALA A 377 6.52 -41.50 -11.53
N LYS A 378 6.73 -40.86 -12.68
CA LYS A 378 7.49 -39.61 -12.74
C LYS A 378 6.55 -38.45 -12.54
N ILE A 379 6.98 -37.50 -11.72
CA ILE A 379 6.25 -36.29 -11.40
C ILE A 379 7.09 -35.07 -11.75
N GLY A 380 6.45 -34.05 -12.29
CA GLY A 380 7.03 -32.77 -12.64
C GLY A 380 6.59 -31.67 -11.69
N PHE A 381 7.53 -30.81 -11.31
CA PHE A 381 7.31 -29.63 -10.47
C PHE A 381 7.16 -28.37 -11.33
N ALA A 382 6.59 -27.32 -10.74
CA ALA A 382 6.34 -26.05 -11.42
C ALA A 382 7.63 -25.31 -11.85
N ASP A 383 8.79 -25.67 -11.29
CA ASP A 383 10.11 -25.17 -11.69
C ASP A 383 10.76 -25.99 -12.81
N GLY A 384 10.04 -26.99 -13.34
CA GLY A 384 10.49 -27.88 -14.41
C GLY A 384 11.30 -29.08 -13.93
N GLN A 385 11.60 -29.20 -12.63
CA GLN A 385 12.25 -30.39 -12.09
C GLN A 385 11.36 -31.61 -12.23
N ILE A 386 11.97 -32.79 -12.35
CA ILE A 386 11.26 -34.07 -12.41
C ILE A 386 11.82 -34.97 -11.32
N ALA A 387 10.93 -35.61 -10.56
CA ALA A 387 11.28 -36.65 -9.58
C ALA A 387 10.52 -37.95 -9.87
N GLU A 388 10.95 -39.02 -9.22
CA GLU A 388 10.30 -40.32 -9.29
C GLU A 388 9.63 -40.65 -7.94
N LEU A 389 8.35 -41.04 -8.00
CA LEU A 389 7.61 -41.58 -6.86
C LEU A 389 7.85 -43.08 -6.75
N ALA A 390 8.22 -43.52 -5.55
CA ALA A 390 8.47 -44.93 -5.25
C ALA A 390 7.18 -45.76 -5.26
N ALA A 391 7.33 -47.08 -5.34
CA ALA A 391 6.21 -48.03 -5.47
C ALA A 391 5.18 -47.95 -4.33
N ASP A 392 5.65 -47.68 -3.12
CA ASP A 392 4.79 -47.55 -1.94
C ASP A 392 3.98 -46.25 -1.98
N ASP A 393 4.52 -45.21 -2.62
CA ASP A 393 3.90 -43.89 -2.78
C ASP A 393 2.93 -43.81 -3.95
N VAL A 394 2.87 -44.81 -4.83
CA VAL A 394 1.84 -44.97 -5.87
C VAL A 394 0.88 -46.13 -5.60
N ALA A 395 1.08 -46.87 -4.51
CA ALA A 395 0.26 -48.03 -4.16
C ALA A 395 -1.22 -47.65 -3.93
N TRP A 396 -1.49 -46.46 -3.39
CA TRP A 396 -2.84 -45.94 -3.19
C TRP A 396 -3.58 -45.64 -4.50
N ALA A 397 -2.84 -45.44 -5.60
CA ALA A 397 -3.41 -45.17 -6.91
C ALA A 397 -3.69 -46.45 -7.72
N LYS A 398 -3.46 -47.63 -7.13
CA LYS A 398 -3.72 -48.92 -7.79
C LYS A 398 -5.22 -49.18 -7.93
N ARG A 399 -5.57 -49.73 -9.09
CA ARG A 399 -6.92 -50.20 -9.46
C ARG A 399 -7.45 -51.21 -8.42
N LEU A 400 -8.64 -50.98 -7.85
CA LEU A 400 -9.39 -52.02 -7.16
C LEU A 400 -9.80 -53.11 -8.17
N LYS A 401 -9.65 -54.37 -7.79
CA LYS A 401 -9.97 -55.51 -8.67
C LYS A 401 -11.45 -55.51 -9.06
N ARG A 402 -11.67 -55.38 -10.37
CA ARG A 402 -12.62 -56.15 -11.22
C ARG A 402 -14.03 -56.38 -10.66
N GLU A 403 -14.75 -55.30 -10.32
CA GLU A 403 -16.23 -55.31 -10.31
C GLU A 403 -16.82 -53.90 -10.54
N ASP A 404 -16.10 -52.81 -10.20
CA ASP A 404 -16.55 -51.42 -10.41
C ASP A 404 -15.95 -50.74 -11.67
N ILE A 405 -16.09 -51.37 -12.84
CA ILE A 405 -15.31 -51.05 -14.05
C ILE A 405 -15.63 -49.68 -14.69
N ASP A 406 -16.76 -49.04 -14.41
CA ASP A 406 -17.20 -47.95 -15.28
C ASP A 406 -16.78 -46.52 -14.89
N LYS A 407 -16.14 -46.26 -13.73
CA LYS A 407 -15.86 -44.85 -13.33
C LYS A 407 -14.54 -44.50 -12.62
N ALA A 408 -13.68 -45.45 -12.20
CA ALA A 408 -12.44 -45.11 -11.49
C ALA A 408 -11.19 -45.45 -12.33
N GLN A 409 -10.67 -44.45 -13.07
CA GLN A 409 -9.35 -44.56 -13.69
C GLN A 409 -8.27 -44.33 -12.62
N GLY A 410 -7.21 -45.16 -12.60
CA GLY A 410 -6.03 -44.93 -11.77
C GLY A 410 -5.29 -43.65 -12.18
N LEU A 411 -4.15 -43.37 -11.54
CA LEU A 411 -3.29 -42.23 -11.93
C LEU A 411 -3.00 -42.26 -13.44
N GLN A 412 -2.96 -41.10 -14.10
CA GLN A 412 -2.65 -40.96 -15.52
C GLN A 412 -1.63 -39.85 -15.81
N PRO A 413 -0.89 -39.92 -16.94
CA PRO A 413 -0.14 -38.78 -17.41
C PRO A 413 -1.04 -37.55 -17.60
N GLY A 414 -0.54 -36.39 -17.16
CA GLY A 414 -1.25 -35.11 -17.12
C GLY A 414 -2.06 -34.88 -15.84
N ASP A 415 -2.19 -35.88 -14.95
CA ASP A 415 -2.87 -35.72 -13.67
C ASP A 415 -2.08 -34.79 -12.75
N VAL A 416 -2.76 -33.77 -12.19
CA VAL A 416 -2.19 -32.92 -11.15
C VAL A 416 -2.60 -33.45 -9.79
N VAL A 417 -1.61 -33.77 -8.97
CA VAL A 417 -1.78 -34.35 -7.63
C VAL A 417 -0.93 -33.62 -6.61
N TYR A 418 -1.21 -33.83 -5.33
CA TYR A 418 -0.45 -33.25 -4.24
C TYR A 418 0.54 -34.27 -3.66
N VAL A 419 1.77 -33.83 -3.42
CA VAL A 419 2.82 -34.61 -2.77
C VAL A 419 3.43 -33.81 -1.62
N ASN A 420 3.96 -34.49 -0.61
CA ASN A 420 4.57 -33.89 0.58
C ASN A 420 6.04 -34.26 0.68
#